data_AF-A0A7Z0PG09-F1
#
_entry.id   AF-A0A7Z0PG09-F1
#
_cell.length_a   1.000
_cell.length_b   1.000
_cell.length_c   1.000
_cell.angle_alpha   90.00
_cell.angle_beta   90.00
_cell.angle_gamma   90.00
#
_symmetry.space_group_name_H-M   'P 1'
#
loop_
_entity.id
_entity.type
_entity.pdbx_description
1 polymer ?
#
loop_
_entity_poly.entity_id
_entity_poly.type
_entity_poly.pdbx_seq_one_letter_code
_entity_poly.pdbx_strand_id
1 'polypeptide(L)'
;MNRNDFILPVSIVKIKEKKLLTEQKLIRMIETNTLKDILKTLNDTEYAFAMAGVTSDEMYEEILFNETKRVFEFVRELAKDEQGIVDLIALKYEYQNLKLRLKNDYSNSNLEKHILDTGIKRQNLEKNLLLASKEKDLQKASILLDKMYLEDIDKLSKELSEDIFKEYSKIVIDKYNFITFLRLKKQNKNIDFIENIFAKGGSIAKEELIKIFENDTYLPLFKKNTIAKYWDKFEKDRNISDIEKMFDNMVIDLALKYRNVTIGPEPIFTYIIAKEYEMKALRLIMSGKLNNIDPEVIKERLRGVYV
;
A
#
# COMPACT_ATOMS: atom_id res chain seq x y z
N MET A 1 -2.92 24.93 -0.99
CA MET A 1 -1.58 24.67 -1.54
C MET A 1 -1.34 25.56 -2.74
N ASN A 2 -0.21 26.26 -2.82
CA ASN A 2 0.14 27.02 -4.01
C ASN A 2 0.92 26.13 -4.98
N ARG A 3 0.37 25.87 -6.17
CA ARG A 3 0.97 24.95 -7.14
C ARG A 3 2.37 25.40 -7.58
N ASN A 4 2.67 26.69 -7.57
CA ASN A 4 3.99 27.22 -7.97
C ASN A 4 5.13 26.80 -7.02
N ASP A 5 4.82 26.47 -5.76
CA ASP A 5 5.81 26.00 -4.80
C ASP A 5 6.39 24.63 -5.21
N PHE A 6 5.72 23.93 -6.13
CA PHE A 6 6.08 22.61 -6.61
C PHE A 6 6.92 22.59 -7.89
N ILE A 7 7.23 23.73 -8.53
CA ILE A 7 7.99 23.74 -9.79
C ILE A 7 9.35 23.03 -9.66
N LEU A 8 10.11 23.37 -8.62
CA LEU A 8 11.40 22.73 -8.33
C LEU A 8 11.22 21.27 -7.87
N PRO A 9 10.36 20.95 -6.89
CA PRO A 9 10.06 19.57 -6.51
C PRO A 9 9.69 18.66 -7.68
N VAL A 10 8.82 19.12 -8.60
CA VAL A 10 8.42 18.34 -9.78
C VAL A 10 9.63 18.05 -10.66
N SER A 11 10.49 19.04 -10.91
CA SER A 11 11.70 18.86 -11.72
C SER A 11 12.64 17.81 -11.13
N ILE A 12 12.83 17.84 -9.80
CA ILE A 12 13.65 16.85 -9.08
C ILE A 12 13.02 15.45 -9.17
N VAL A 13 11.70 15.35 -8.95
CA VAL A 13 10.98 14.09 -9.08
C VAL A 13 11.12 13.51 -10.49
N LYS A 14 10.99 14.32 -11.55
CA LYS A 14 11.15 13.84 -12.93
C LYS A 14 12.54 13.29 -13.23
N ILE A 15 13.57 13.79 -12.56
CA ILE A 15 14.91 13.21 -12.66
C ILE A 15 14.96 11.85 -11.94
N LYS A 16 14.29 11.71 -10.79
CA LYS A 16 14.22 10.47 -10.03
C LYS A 16 13.38 9.39 -10.69
N GLU A 17 12.27 9.76 -11.34
CA GLU A 17 11.42 8.82 -12.07
C GLU A 17 12.19 8.04 -13.15
N LYS A 18 13.19 8.67 -13.79
CA LYS A 18 14.05 8.01 -14.80
C LYS A 18 14.93 6.89 -14.24
N LYS A 19 15.02 6.77 -12.91
CA LYS A 19 15.85 5.79 -12.21
C LYS A 19 15.04 4.66 -11.59
N LEU A 20 13.71 4.70 -11.72
CA LEU A 20 12.83 3.60 -11.34
C LEU A 20 13.15 2.34 -12.17
N LEU A 21 12.89 1.18 -11.59
CA LEU A 21 13.00 -0.11 -12.24
C LEU A 21 11.89 -0.26 -13.26
N THR A 22 12.29 -0.51 -14.51
CA THR A 22 11.35 -0.77 -15.60
C THR A 22 10.77 -2.18 -15.50
N GLU A 23 9.60 -2.39 -16.12
CA GLU A 23 9.00 -3.71 -16.26
C GLU A 23 9.99 -4.74 -16.84
N GLN A 24 10.74 -4.37 -17.89
CA GLN A 24 11.77 -5.22 -18.49
C GLN A 24 12.84 -5.65 -17.49
N LYS A 25 13.28 -4.74 -16.61
CA LYS A 25 14.28 -5.03 -15.59
C LYS A 25 13.72 -5.99 -14.52
N LEU A 26 12.46 -5.81 -14.13
CA LEU A 26 11.77 -6.72 -13.20
C LEU A 26 11.57 -8.12 -13.80
N ILE A 27 11.15 -8.22 -15.06
CA ILE A 27 11.01 -9.51 -15.77
C ILE A 27 12.36 -10.22 -15.84
N ARG A 28 13.42 -9.51 -16.19
CA ARG A 28 14.78 -10.07 -16.21
C ARG A 28 15.19 -10.60 -14.83
N MET A 29 14.86 -9.91 -13.74
CA MET A 29 15.10 -10.41 -12.37
C MET A 29 14.29 -11.69 -12.08
N ILE A 30 13.05 -11.79 -12.54
CA ILE A 30 12.26 -13.02 -12.40
C ILE A 30 12.90 -14.19 -13.15
N GLU A 31 13.58 -13.95 -14.25
CA GLU A 31 14.23 -14.98 -15.06
C GLU A 31 15.63 -15.37 -14.54
N THR A 32 16.22 -14.58 -13.64
CA THR A 32 17.52 -14.94 -13.04
C THR A 32 17.43 -16.15 -12.12
N ASN A 33 18.52 -16.93 -12.05
CA ASN A 33 18.55 -18.19 -11.31
C ASN A 33 18.79 -18.00 -9.80
N THR A 34 19.49 -16.94 -9.38
CA THR A 34 19.90 -16.77 -7.98
C THR A 34 19.56 -15.38 -7.45
N LEU A 35 19.24 -15.32 -6.14
CA LEU A 35 18.96 -14.05 -5.46
C LEU A 35 20.18 -13.12 -5.48
N LYS A 36 21.38 -13.68 -5.33
CA LYS A 36 22.66 -12.98 -5.49
C LYS A 36 22.78 -12.20 -6.80
N ASP A 37 22.31 -12.75 -7.93
CA ASP A 37 22.37 -12.05 -9.22
C ASP A 37 21.37 -10.89 -9.29
N ILE A 38 20.23 -11.00 -8.60
CA ILE A 38 19.30 -9.90 -8.44
C ILE A 38 19.93 -8.80 -7.59
N LEU A 39 20.60 -9.14 -6.48
CA LEU A 39 21.30 -8.15 -5.63
C LEU A 39 22.42 -7.42 -6.38
N LYS A 40 23.20 -8.12 -7.20
CA LYS A 40 24.17 -7.46 -8.10
C LYS A 40 23.47 -6.46 -9.02
N THR A 41 22.36 -6.86 -9.61
CA THR A 41 21.56 -6.00 -10.51
C THR A 41 20.99 -4.78 -9.78
N LEU A 42 20.63 -4.91 -8.50
CA LEU A 42 20.20 -3.80 -7.64
C LEU A 42 21.35 -2.87 -7.24
N ASN A 43 22.59 -3.37 -7.16
CA ASN A 43 23.76 -2.54 -6.90
C ASN A 43 24.05 -1.52 -8.00
N ASP A 44 23.62 -1.83 -9.22
CA ASP A 44 23.71 -0.91 -10.36
C ASP A 44 22.51 0.07 -10.43
N THR A 45 21.75 0.21 -9.35
CA THR A 45 20.55 1.07 -9.27
C THR A 45 20.60 1.99 -8.05
N GLU A 46 19.58 2.81 -7.85
CA GLU A 46 19.50 3.63 -6.63
C GLU A 46 19.36 2.81 -5.34
N TYR A 47 19.10 1.50 -5.42
CA TYR A 47 19.08 0.60 -4.27
C TYR A 47 20.47 0.32 -3.67
N ALA A 48 21.56 0.66 -4.36
CA ALA A 48 22.93 0.50 -3.82
C ALA A 48 23.08 1.10 -2.41
N PHE A 49 22.48 2.27 -2.17
CA PHE A 49 22.50 2.94 -0.87
C PHE A 49 21.74 2.17 0.22
N ALA A 50 20.65 1.50 -0.16
CA ALA A 50 19.81 0.74 0.76
C ALA A 50 20.41 -0.64 1.12
N MET A 51 21.44 -1.09 0.40
CA MET A 51 22.15 -2.35 0.65
C MET A 51 23.32 -2.23 1.64
N ALA A 52 23.61 -1.02 2.13
CA ALA A 52 24.63 -0.84 3.16
C ALA A 52 24.31 -1.70 4.40
N GLY A 53 25.26 -2.54 4.83
CA GLY A 53 25.09 -3.43 5.98
C GLY A 53 24.44 -4.79 5.68
N VAL A 54 23.99 -5.03 4.44
CA VAL A 54 23.39 -6.30 4.05
C VAL A 54 24.48 -7.32 3.77
N THR A 55 24.53 -8.36 4.60
CA THR A 55 25.58 -9.40 4.56
C THR A 55 25.10 -10.74 4.02
N SER A 56 23.78 -10.92 3.85
CA SER A 56 23.16 -12.14 3.35
C SER A 56 21.99 -11.81 2.42
N ASP A 57 21.81 -12.68 1.42
CA ASP A 57 20.70 -12.69 0.47
C ASP A 57 19.32 -12.72 1.16
N GLU A 58 19.23 -13.34 2.34
CA GLU A 58 17.98 -13.45 3.11
C GLU A 58 17.55 -12.11 3.76
N MET A 59 18.44 -11.12 3.82
CA MET A 59 18.17 -9.80 4.42
C MET A 59 17.54 -8.81 3.42
N TYR A 60 16.94 -9.27 2.32
CA TYR A 60 16.34 -8.38 1.32
C TYR A 60 15.22 -7.49 1.90
N GLU A 61 14.53 -7.91 2.97
CA GLU A 61 13.56 -7.05 3.66
C GLU A 61 14.21 -5.82 4.30
N GLU A 62 15.47 -5.91 4.74
CA GLU A 62 16.23 -4.77 5.26
C GLU A 62 16.56 -3.77 4.15
N ILE A 63 16.88 -4.25 2.93
CA ILE A 63 17.04 -3.38 1.75
C ILE A 63 15.76 -2.60 1.49
N LEU A 64 14.61 -3.30 1.47
CA LEU A 64 13.32 -2.66 1.22
C LEU A 64 12.93 -1.69 2.34
N PHE A 65 13.24 -2.02 3.60
CA PHE A 65 13.02 -1.16 4.74
C PHE A 65 13.86 0.13 4.65
N ASN A 66 15.16 -0.01 4.42
CA ASN A 66 16.11 1.11 4.26
C ASN A 66 15.71 2.01 3.09
N GLU A 67 15.32 1.41 1.96
CA GLU A 67 14.85 2.17 0.81
C GLU A 67 13.56 2.93 1.13
N THR A 68 12.61 2.28 1.81
CA THR A 68 11.35 2.95 2.20
C THR A 68 11.63 4.17 3.07
N LYS A 69 12.54 4.04 4.04
CA LYS A 69 12.95 5.16 4.90
C LYS A 69 13.58 6.30 4.07
N ARG A 70 14.51 5.97 3.18
CA ARG A 70 15.17 6.94 2.29
C ARG A 70 14.18 7.67 1.39
N VAL A 71 13.18 6.95 0.87
CA VAL A 71 12.11 7.55 0.05
C VAL A 71 11.29 8.53 0.86
N PHE A 72 10.87 8.17 2.08
CA PHE A 72 10.13 9.09 2.95
C PHE A 72 10.96 10.32 3.30
N GLU A 73 12.22 10.18 3.73
CA GLU A 73 13.11 11.32 4.01
C GLU A 73 13.19 12.28 2.81
N PHE A 74 13.40 11.74 1.61
CA PHE A 74 13.47 12.51 0.38
C PHE A 74 12.17 13.26 0.05
N VAL A 75 11.02 12.60 0.08
CA VAL A 75 9.75 13.26 -0.27
C VAL A 75 9.25 14.22 0.81
N ARG A 76 9.62 13.99 2.08
CA ARG A 76 9.39 14.93 3.18
C ARG A 76 10.14 16.24 2.95
N GLU A 77 11.40 16.16 2.55
CA GLU A 77 12.21 17.33 2.18
C GLU A 77 11.59 18.09 1.00
N LEU A 78 11.14 17.37 -0.03
CA LEU A 78 10.50 17.97 -1.20
C LEU A 78 9.15 18.64 -0.91
N ALA A 79 8.34 18.04 -0.04
CA ALA A 79 7.00 18.54 0.30
C ALA A 79 7.03 19.80 1.18
N LYS A 80 8.13 20.06 1.90
CA LYS A 80 8.31 21.26 2.76
C LYS A 80 7.15 21.47 3.75
N ASP A 81 6.35 22.52 3.62
CA ASP A 81 5.23 22.78 4.53
C ASP A 81 3.99 21.95 4.17
N GLU A 82 3.95 21.40 2.96
CA GLU A 82 2.81 20.69 2.38
C GLU A 82 2.84 19.19 2.70
N GLN A 83 3.13 18.85 3.96
CA GLN A 83 3.38 17.50 4.46
C GLN A 83 2.18 16.55 4.31
N GLY A 84 0.97 17.08 4.24
CA GLY A 84 -0.27 16.30 4.10
C GLY A 84 -0.27 15.36 2.89
N ILE A 85 0.42 15.71 1.80
CA ILE A 85 0.53 14.86 0.61
C ILE A 85 1.34 13.59 0.88
N VAL A 86 2.38 13.68 1.71
CA VAL A 86 3.21 12.55 2.12
C VAL A 86 2.50 11.77 3.22
N ASP A 87 1.85 12.47 4.15
CA ASP A 87 1.09 11.88 5.24
C ASP A 87 0.03 10.89 4.76
N LEU A 88 -0.65 11.19 3.64
CA LEU A 88 -1.69 10.33 3.08
C LEU A 88 -1.20 8.90 2.77
N ILE A 89 0.06 8.73 2.37
CA ILE A 89 0.68 7.41 2.16
C ILE A 89 1.34 6.91 3.44
N ALA A 90 1.99 7.81 4.20
CA ALA A 90 2.66 7.48 5.45
C ALA A 90 1.72 6.84 6.49
N LEU A 91 0.46 7.28 6.57
CA LEU A 91 -0.55 6.74 7.48
C LEU A 91 -0.64 5.22 7.41
N LYS A 92 -0.54 4.62 6.21
CA LYS A 92 -0.56 3.17 6.05
C LYS A 92 0.53 2.47 6.86
N TYR A 93 1.75 3.00 6.82
CA TYR A 93 2.90 2.44 7.52
C TYR A 93 2.81 2.68 9.01
N GLU A 94 2.31 3.85 9.40
CA GLU A 94 2.22 4.23 10.81
C GLU A 94 1.14 3.43 11.54
N TYR A 95 0.00 3.18 10.91
CA TYR A 95 -0.99 2.24 11.45
C TYR A 95 -0.50 0.79 11.45
N GLN A 96 0.40 0.40 10.54
CA GLN A 96 1.09 -0.87 10.64
C GLN A 96 2.04 -0.90 11.85
N ASN A 97 2.79 0.18 12.11
CA ASN A 97 3.61 0.33 13.31
C ASN A 97 2.76 0.22 14.58
N LEU A 98 1.60 0.87 14.63
CA LEU A 98 0.68 0.77 15.77
C LEU A 98 0.22 -0.68 16.00
N LYS A 99 -0.13 -1.40 14.93
CA LYS A 99 -0.50 -2.82 15.02
C LYS A 99 0.66 -3.70 15.47
N LEU A 100 1.90 -3.39 15.09
CA LEU A 100 3.10 -4.10 15.56
C LEU A 100 3.35 -3.86 17.05
N ARG A 101 3.24 -2.60 17.50
CA ARG A 101 3.36 -2.24 18.93
C ARG A 101 2.28 -2.92 19.77
N LEU A 102 1.03 -2.88 19.31
CA LEU A 102 -0.07 -3.60 19.93
C LEU A 102 0.23 -5.11 20.05
N LYS A 103 0.79 -5.74 19.01
CA LYS A 103 1.19 -7.16 19.10
C LYS A 103 2.32 -7.39 20.10
N ASN A 104 3.31 -6.50 20.18
CA ASN A 104 4.38 -6.60 21.17
C ASN A 104 3.82 -6.56 22.60
N ASP A 105 2.91 -5.65 22.88
CA ASP A 105 2.27 -5.52 24.21
C ASP A 105 1.52 -6.81 24.60
N TYR A 106 0.95 -7.50 23.61
CA TYR A 106 0.22 -8.76 23.81
C TYR A 106 1.11 -10.02 23.89
N SER A 107 2.26 -10.03 23.21
CA SER A 107 3.06 -11.25 22.99
C SER A 107 4.51 -11.19 23.52
N ASN A 108 4.91 -10.09 24.17
CA ASN A 108 6.26 -9.85 24.69
C ASN A 108 7.38 -10.14 23.67
N SER A 109 7.10 -9.91 22.39
CA SER A 109 8.07 -10.04 21.30
C SER A 109 8.88 -8.75 21.10
N ASN A 110 10.12 -8.86 20.63
CA ASN A 110 10.92 -7.69 20.23
C ASN A 110 10.69 -7.38 18.73
N LEU A 111 9.52 -6.82 18.38
CA LEU A 111 9.21 -6.37 17.00
C LEU A 111 9.57 -4.89 16.77
N GLU A 112 10.18 -4.19 17.74
CA GLU A 112 10.51 -2.77 17.61
C GLU A 112 11.44 -2.47 16.42
N LYS A 113 12.33 -3.42 16.10
CA LYS A 113 13.23 -3.34 14.94
C LYS A 113 12.53 -3.25 13.58
N HIS A 114 11.21 -3.48 13.51
CA HIS A 114 10.42 -3.41 12.28
C HIS A 114 9.54 -2.16 12.18
N ILE A 115 9.64 -1.24 13.14
CA ILE A 115 8.91 0.03 13.12
C ILE A 115 9.57 0.96 12.11
N LEU A 116 8.82 1.34 11.07
CA LEU A 116 9.29 2.28 10.05
C LEU A 116 8.92 3.71 10.44
N ASP A 117 9.91 4.57 10.68
CA ASP A 117 9.63 5.99 10.87
C ASP A 117 9.41 6.70 9.53
N THR A 118 8.19 7.20 9.30
CA THR A 118 7.84 7.95 8.09
C THR A 118 8.02 9.46 8.24
N GLY A 119 8.41 9.93 9.44
CA GLY A 119 8.51 11.34 9.78
C GLY A 119 7.17 12.03 10.05
N ILE A 120 6.06 11.29 10.14
CA ILE A 120 4.77 11.87 10.54
C ILE A 120 4.80 12.31 12.02
N LYS A 121 4.12 13.41 12.35
CA LYS A 121 3.95 13.82 13.75
C LYS A 121 2.98 12.87 14.46
N ARG A 122 3.49 12.10 15.44
CA ARG A 122 2.78 10.97 16.07
C ARG A 122 1.70 11.32 17.10
N GLN A 123 1.46 12.59 17.43
CA GLN A 123 0.60 12.95 18.56
C GLN A 123 -0.82 12.37 18.46
N ASN A 124 -1.44 12.40 17.28
CA ASN A 124 -2.76 11.80 17.06
C ASN A 124 -2.71 10.25 17.04
N LEU A 125 -1.60 9.68 16.57
CA LEU A 125 -1.42 8.23 16.46
C LEU A 125 -1.27 7.54 17.82
N GLU A 126 -0.60 8.17 18.79
CA GLU A 126 -0.49 7.63 20.16
C GLU A 126 -1.86 7.56 20.85
N LYS A 127 -2.74 8.54 20.61
CA LYS A 127 -4.12 8.50 21.09
C LYS A 127 -4.90 7.33 20.50
N ASN A 128 -4.73 7.07 19.20
CA ASN A 128 -5.38 5.96 18.51
C ASN A 128 -4.89 4.60 19.03
N LEU A 129 -3.59 4.46 19.29
CA LEU A 129 -3.03 3.27 19.95
C LEU A 129 -3.62 3.07 21.34
N LEU A 130 -3.67 4.11 22.18
CA LEU A 130 -4.23 4.02 23.53
C LEU A 130 -5.70 3.58 23.52
N LEU A 131 -6.50 4.06 22.56
CA LEU A 131 -7.88 3.63 22.38
C LEU A 131 -7.95 2.14 21.99
N ALA A 132 -7.12 1.70 21.06
CA ALA A 132 -7.07 0.29 20.65
C ALA A 132 -6.58 -0.64 21.76
N SER A 133 -5.61 -0.24 22.58
CA SER A 133 -5.10 -1.05 23.68
C SER A 133 -6.11 -1.26 24.83
N LYS A 134 -7.24 -0.53 24.85
CA LYS A 134 -8.35 -0.79 25.79
C LYS A 134 -9.21 -1.99 25.40
N GLU A 135 -9.19 -2.37 24.13
CA GLU A 135 -9.84 -3.59 23.68
C GLU A 135 -9.09 -4.80 24.24
N LYS A 136 -9.82 -5.76 24.83
CA LYS A 136 -9.24 -6.98 25.42
C LYS A 136 -8.86 -8.03 24.38
N ASP A 137 -9.41 -7.91 23.18
CA ASP A 137 -9.24 -8.84 22.08
C ASP A 137 -8.34 -8.21 21.01
N LEU A 138 -7.18 -8.82 20.75
CA LEU A 138 -6.19 -8.33 19.79
C LEU A 138 -6.77 -8.20 18.38
N GLN A 139 -7.69 -9.07 17.98
CA GLN A 139 -8.35 -9.01 16.68
C GLN A 139 -9.26 -7.79 16.60
N LYS A 140 -10.07 -7.54 17.64
CA LYS A 140 -10.93 -6.34 17.71
C LYS A 140 -10.11 -5.05 17.76
N ALA A 141 -9.03 -5.04 18.55
CA ALA A 141 -8.10 -3.92 18.64
C ALA A 141 -7.45 -3.60 17.27
N SER A 142 -7.02 -4.63 16.54
CA SER A 142 -6.46 -4.48 15.19
C SER A 142 -7.50 -3.96 14.18
N ILE A 143 -8.75 -4.44 14.25
CA ILE A 143 -9.84 -3.95 13.40
C ILE A 143 -10.15 -2.48 13.70
N LEU A 144 -10.13 -2.08 14.98
CA LEU A 144 -10.31 -0.69 15.38
C LEU A 144 -9.23 0.22 14.79
N LEU A 145 -7.96 -0.21 14.83
CA LEU A 145 -6.86 0.53 14.20
C LEU A 145 -7.04 0.63 12.68
N ASP A 146 -7.47 -0.45 12.01
CA ASP A 146 -7.75 -0.41 10.57
C ASP A 146 -8.89 0.59 10.25
N LYS A 147 -9.92 0.67 11.08
CA LYS A 147 -11.01 1.64 10.90
C LYS A 147 -10.52 3.07 11.09
N MET A 148 -9.78 3.34 12.15
CA MET A 148 -9.19 4.67 12.41
C MET A 148 -8.27 5.09 11.26
N TYR A 149 -7.49 4.18 10.69
CA TYR A 149 -6.68 4.44 9.49
C TYR A 149 -7.54 4.93 8.31
N LEU A 150 -8.66 4.25 8.07
CA LEU A 150 -9.56 4.59 6.95
C LEU A 150 -10.33 5.89 7.19
N GLU A 151 -10.61 6.24 8.45
CA GLU A 151 -11.18 7.54 8.81
C GLU A 151 -10.16 8.68 8.62
N ASP A 152 -8.92 8.47 9.06
CA ASP A 152 -7.84 9.47 8.94
C ASP A 152 -7.46 9.70 7.48
N ILE A 153 -7.38 8.66 6.64
CA ILE A 153 -7.09 8.80 5.21
C ILE A 153 -8.25 9.50 4.46
N ASP A 154 -9.51 9.19 4.78
CA ASP A 154 -10.68 9.87 4.21
C ASP A 154 -10.68 11.36 4.57
N LYS A 155 -10.50 11.67 5.86
CA LYS A 155 -10.44 13.05 6.36
C LYS A 155 -9.31 13.83 5.71
N LEU A 156 -8.08 13.32 5.77
CA LEU A 156 -6.91 14.00 5.20
C LEU A 156 -7.07 14.21 3.68
N SER A 157 -7.59 13.21 2.96
CA SER A 157 -7.82 13.35 1.52
C SER A 157 -8.82 14.45 1.14
N LYS A 158 -9.77 14.77 2.02
CA LYS A 158 -10.76 15.84 1.83
C LYS A 158 -10.23 17.21 2.23
N GLU A 159 -9.28 17.27 3.16
CA GLU A 159 -8.57 18.48 3.53
C GLU A 159 -7.59 18.94 2.43
N LEU A 160 -7.03 17.97 1.69
CA LEU A 160 -6.21 18.26 0.51
C LEU A 160 -7.07 18.70 -0.69
N SER A 161 -6.56 19.67 -1.44
CA SER A 161 -7.36 20.35 -2.48
C SER A 161 -7.56 19.53 -3.76
N GLU A 162 -6.56 18.71 -4.12
CA GLU A 162 -6.49 18.04 -5.43
C GLU A 162 -7.27 16.70 -5.48
N ASP A 163 -7.84 16.37 -6.63
CA ASP A 163 -8.72 15.20 -6.80
C ASP A 163 -7.98 13.86 -6.67
N ILE A 164 -6.70 13.80 -7.04
CA ILE A 164 -5.88 12.59 -6.92
C ILE A 164 -5.91 11.99 -5.51
N PHE A 165 -5.97 12.84 -4.47
CA PHE A 165 -5.95 12.39 -3.08
C PHE A 165 -7.27 11.71 -2.68
N LYS A 166 -8.40 12.26 -3.16
CA LYS A 166 -9.73 11.69 -2.94
C LYS A 166 -9.90 10.39 -3.74
N GLU A 167 -9.42 10.38 -4.98
CA GLU A 167 -9.40 9.16 -5.82
C GLU A 167 -8.57 8.05 -5.16
N TYR A 168 -7.37 8.37 -4.64
CA TYR A 168 -6.53 7.41 -3.92
C TYR A 168 -7.21 6.88 -2.65
N SER A 169 -7.72 7.77 -1.81
CA SER A 169 -8.41 7.40 -0.57
C SER A 169 -9.59 6.47 -0.85
N LYS A 170 -10.39 6.78 -1.87
CA LYS A 170 -11.50 5.93 -2.31
C LYS A 170 -11.04 4.53 -2.72
N ILE A 171 -9.95 4.41 -3.49
CA ILE A 171 -9.38 3.10 -3.88
C ILE A 171 -8.91 2.32 -2.65
N VAL A 172 -8.26 2.97 -1.69
CA VAL A 172 -7.79 2.33 -0.44
C VAL A 172 -8.97 1.81 0.40
N ILE A 173 -10.01 2.62 0.56
CA ILE A 173 -11.22 2.27 1.30
C ILE A 173 -11.97 1.13 0.61
N ASP A 174 -12.14 1.20 -0.71
CA ASP A 174 -12.77 0.13 -1.48
C ASP A 174 -11.97 -1.17 -1.38
N LYS A 175 -10.64 -1.11 -1.51
CA LYS A 175 -9.79 -2.27 -1.31
C LYS A 175 -10.03 -2.90 0.06
N TYR A 176 -10.04 -2.11 1.14
CA TYR A 176 -10.31 -2.63 2.47
C TYR A 176 -11.70 -3.27 2.56
N ASN A 177 -12.75 -2.57 2.14
CA ASN A 177 -14.12 -3.04 2.24
C ASN A 177 -14.35 -4.33 1.45
N PHE A 178 -13.90 -4.39 0.19
CA PHE A 178 -14.11 -5.54 -0.68
C PHE A 178 -13.32 -6.76 -0.21
N ILE A 179 -12.03 -6.58 0.14
CA ILE A 179 -11.21 -7.69 0.62
C ILE A 179 -11.72 -8.21 1.97
N THR A 180 -12.13 -7.31 2.87
CA THR A 180 -12.70 -7.70 4.16
C THR A 180 -14.04 -8.41 3.99
N PHE A 181 -14.89 -7.95 3.07
CA PHE A 181 -16.14 -8.62 2.70
C PHE A 181 -15.89 -10.07 2.26
N LEU A 182 -14.96 -10.27 1.31
CA LEU A 182 -14.65 -11.61 0.79
C LEU A 182 -14.03 -12.51 1.86
N ARG A 183 -13.17 -11.97 2.73
CA ARG A 183 -12.58 -12.72 3.87
C ARG A 183 -13.65 -13.15 4.87
N LEU A 184 -14.59 -12.26 5.21
CA LEU A 184 -15.70 -12.58 6.12
C LEU A 184 -16.62 -13.65 5.53
N LYS A 185 -16.93 -13.57 4.23
CA LYS A 185 -17.67 -14.63 3.51
C LYS A 185 -16.95 -15.97 3.58
N LYS A 186 -15.64 -16.00 3.31
CA LYS A 186 -14.83 -17.23 3.38
C LYS A 186 -14.79 -17.84 4.79
N GLN A 187 -14.89 -17.02 5.83
CA GLN A 187 -14.84 -17.45 7.23
C GLN A 187 -16.21 -17.80 7.83
N ASN A 188 -17.31 -17.68 7.08
CA ASN A 188 -18.69 -17.88 7.57
C ASN A 188 -18.98 -17.13 8.89
N LYS A 189 -18.44 -15.91 9.04
CA LYS A 189 -18.63 -15.09 10.25
C LYS A 189 -20.05 -14.52 10.32
N ASN A 190 -20.59 -14.41 11.53
CA ASN A 190 -21.94 -13.90 11.77
C ASN A 190 -22.03 -12.37 11.59
N ILE A 191 -23.24 -11.90 11.23
CA ILE A 191 -23.57 -10.50 10.87
C ILE A 191 -23.29 -9.52 12.03
N ASP A 192 -23.43 -9.96 13.28
CA ASP A 192 -23.16 -9.12 14.46
C ASP A 192 -21.73 -8.53 14.48
N PHE A 193 -20.78 -9.18 13.80
CA PHE A 193 -19.41 -8.70 13.67
C PHE A 193 -19.24 -7.67 12.54
N ILE A 194 -20.17 -7.60 11.59
CA ILE A 194 -20.06 -6.90 10.30
C ILE A 194 -20.42 -5.42 10.43
N GLU A 195 -21.40 -5.09 11.29
CA GLU A 195 -21.93 -3.72 11.39
C GLU A 195 -20.86 -2.68 11.71
N ASN A 196 -19.72 -3.04 12.28
CA ASN A 196 -18.68 -2.09 12.68
C ASN A 196 -17.36 -2.20 11.91
N ILE A 197 -17.27 -3.09 10.91
CA ILE A 197 -16.03 -3.34 10.18
C ILE A 197 -15.89 -2.45 8.95
N PHE A 198 -16.95 -2.32 8.15
CA PHE A 198 -16.84 -1.57 6.89
C PHE A 198 -16.68 -0.07 7.12
N ALA A 199 -15.78 0.53 6.34
CA ALA A 199 -15.51 1.96 6.35
C ALA A 199 -16.41 2.73 5.38
N LYS A 200 -16.66 4.00 5.69
CA LYS A 200 -17.36 4.95 4.80
C LYS A 200 -16.38 5.56 3.81
N GLY A 201 -16.89 6.18 2.74
CA GLY A 201 -16.07 6.90 1.74
C GLY A 201 -15.69 6.09 0.49
N GLY A 202 -16.03 4.80 0.46
CA GLY A 202 -15.87 3.95 -0.72
C GLY A 202 -16.95 4.17 -1.80
N SER A 203 -16.85 3.40 -2.88
CA SER A 203 -17.82 3.36 -3.99
C SER A 203 -19.18 2.80 -3.59
N ILE A 204 -19.22 1.87 -2.61
CA ILE A 204 -20.44 1.25 -2.13
C ILE A 204 -20.67 1.70 -0.69
N ALA A 205 -21.88 2.19 -0.41
CA ALA A 205 -22.28 2.58 0.94
C ALA A 205 -22.21 1.39 1.90
N LYS A 206 -21.85 1.66 3.16
CA LYS A 206 -21.70 0.63 4.20
C LYS A 206 -22.98 -0.18 4.38
N GLU A 207 -24.12 0.50 4.38
CA GLU A 207 -25.45 -0.08 4.55
C GLU A 207 -25.78 -1.04 3.40
N GLU A 208 -25.39 -0.68 2.17
CA GLU A 208 -25.55 -1.54 1.00
C GLU A 208 -24.59 -2.74 1.03
N LEU A 209 -23.34 -2.56 1.52
CA LEU A 209 -22.40 -3.68 1.72
C LEU A 209 -22.95 -4.72 2.71
N ILE A 210 -23.58 -4.29 3.80
CA ILE A 210 -24.21 -5.19 4.77
C ILE A 210 -25.37 -5.94 4.10
N LYS A 211 -26.25 -5.23 3.40
CA LYS A 211 -27.40 -5.82 2.72
C LYS A 211 -27.02 -6.86 1.67
N ILE A 212 -26.02 -6.59 0.82
CA ILE A 212 -25.57 -7.57 -0.19
C ILE A 212 -24.78 -8.72 0.44
N PHE A 213 -24.18 -8.52 1.63
CA PHE A 213 -23.55 -9.59 2.39
C PHE A 213 -24.61 -10.61 2.83
N GLU A 214 -25.71 -10.15 3.41
CA GLU A 214 -26.80 -11.04 3.88
C GLU A 214 -27.45 -11.81 2.74
N ASN A 215 -27.73 -11.12 1.63
CA ASN A 215 -28.47 -11.69 0.49
C ASN A 215 -27.59 -12.45 -0.51
N ASP A 216 -26.26 -12.47 -0.32
CA ASP A 216 -25.27 -13.10 -1.20
C ASP A 216 -25.32 -12.66 -2.68
N THR A 217 -25.70 -11.41 -2.93
CA THR A 217 -25.90 -10.83 -4.29
C THR A 217 -24.80 -9.84 -4.69
N TYR A 218 -23.61 -9.99 -4.13
CA TYR A 218 -22.54 -8.98 -4.24
C TYR A 218 -21.85 -8.90 -5.61
N LEU A 219 -21.77 -10.01 -6.37
CA LEU A 219 -20.99 -10.08 -7.61
C LEU A 219 -21.38 -9.05 -8.68
N PRO A 220 -22.68 -8.88 -9.03
CA PRO A 220 -23.08 -7.87 -10.02
C PRO A 220 -22.69 -6.45 -9.61
N LEU A 221 -22.85 -6.12 -8.32
CA LEU A 221 -22.53 -4.78 -7.81
C LEU A 221 -21.02 -4.55 -7.79
N PHE A 222 -20.24 -5.55 -7.42
CA PHE A 222 -18.77 -5.47 -7.42
C PHE A 222 -18.23 -5.32 -8.84
N LYS A 223 -18.77 -6.07 -9.82
CA LYS A 223 -18.44 -5.90 -11.25
C LYS A 223 -18.76 -4.50 -11.75
N LYS A 224 -19.90 -3.94 -11.37
CA LYS A 224 -20.33 -2.59 -11.79
C LYS A 224 -19.43 -1.48 -11.23
N ASN A 225 -18.96 -1.62 -10.00
CA ASN A 225 -18.18 -0.59 -9.31
C ASN A 225 -16.66 -0.71 -9.52
N THR A 226 -16.18 -1.79 -10.14
CA THR A 226 -14.75 -2.04 -10.35
C THR A 226 -14.50 -2.71 -11.72
N ILE A 227 -13.39 -3.44 -11.89
CA ILE A 227 -13.01 -4.01 -13.20
C ILE A 227 -13.58 -5.43 -13.33
N ALA A 228 -14.65 -5.58 -14.11
CA ALA A 228 -15.41 -6.83 -14.26
C ALA A 228 -14.56 -8.09 -14.53
N LYS A 229 -13.52 -7.99 -15.37
CA LYS A 229 -12.66 -9.12 -15.77
C LYS A 229 -12.04 -9.89 -14.58
N TYR A 230 -11.73 -9.19 -13.49
CA TYR A 230 -11.14 -9.82 -12.30
C TYR A 230 -12.18 -10.62 -11.51
N TRP A 231 -13.43 -10.18 -11.51
CA TRP A 231 -14.54 -10.91 -10.89
C TRP A 231 -14.94 -12.14 -11.70
N ASP A 232 -14.87 -12.07 -13.03
CA ASP A 232 -15.09 -13.24 -13.89
C ASP A 232 -14.07 -14.37 -13.63
N LYS A 233 -12.81 -14.01 -13.33
CA LYS A 233 -11.78 -14.96 -12.87
C LYS A 233 -12.09 -15.46 -11.46
N PHE A 234 -12.36 -14.54 -10.52
CA PHE A 234 -12.69 -14.86 -9.13
C PHE A 234 -13.88 -15.81 -8.97
N GLU A 235 -14.90 -15.70 -9.82
CA GLU A 235 -16.04 -16.62 -9.81
C GLU A 235 -15.64 -18.08 -10.04
N LYS A 236 -14.56 -18.31 -10.80
CA LYS A 236 -14.06 -19.65 -11.14
C LYS A 236 -13.13 -20.20 -10.07
N ASP A 237 -12.18 -19.39 -9.57
CA ASP A 237 -11.09 -19.85 -8.71
C ASP A 237 -11.21 -19.43 -7.23
N ARG A 238 -12.12 -18.49 -6.91
CA ARG A 238 -12.30 -17.88 -5.59
C ARG A 238 -11.01 -17.30 -5.01
N ASN A 239 -10.07 -16.87 -5.86
CA ASN A 239 -8.79 -16.35 -5.44
C ASN A 239 -8.85 -14.86 -5.10
N ILE A 240 -8.91 -14.55 -3.81
CA ILE A 240 -8.93 -13.16 -3.30
C ILE A 240 -7.68 -12.37 -3.76
N SER A 241 -6.55 -13.04 -4.00
CA SER A 241 -5.30 -12.37 -4.41
C SER A 241 -5.43 -11.67 -5.76
N ASP A 242 -6.24 -12.19 -6.68
CA ASP A 242 -6.50 -11.53 -7.97
C ASP A 242 -7.27 -10.20 -7.78
N ILE A 243 -8.18 -10.14 -6.79
CA ILE A 243 -8.88 -8.91 -6.43
C ILE A 243 -7.93 -7.93 -5.72
N GLU A 244 -7.04 -8.42 -4.85
CA GLU A 244 -6.00 -7.57 -4.25
C GLU A 244 -5.10 -6.96 -5.33
N LYS A 245 -4.71 -7.74 -6.34
CA LYS A 245 -3.95 -7.29 -7.51
C LYS A 245 -4.72 -6.26 -8.34
N MET A 246 -6.03 -6.43 -8.53
CA MET A 246 -6.87 -5.45 -9.22
C MET A 246 -6.78 -4.07 -8.57
N PHE A 247 -7.01 -3.99 -7.25
CA PHE A 247 -6.95 -2.71 -6.53
C PHE A 247 -5.53 -2.11 -6.52
N ASP A 248 -4.52 -2.96 -6.39
CA ASP A 248 -3.13 -2.55 -6.48
C ASP A 248 -2.83 -1.90 -7.86
N ASN A 249 -3.33 -2.50 -8.95
CA ASN A 249 -3.20 -1.95 -10.30
C ASN A 249 -3.99 -0.64 -10.46
N MET A 250 -5.19 -0.51 -9.87
CA MET A 250 -5.95 0.76 -9.91
C MET A 250 -5.18 1.92 -9.29
N VAL A 251 -4.39 1.69 -8.22
CA VAL A 251 -3.53 2.72 -7.63
C VAL A 251 -2.38 3.11 -8.57
N ILE A 252 -1.80 2.14 -9.29
CA ILE A 252 -0.76 2.41 -10.29
C ILE A 252 -1.35 3.19 -11.48
N ASP A 253 -2.52 2.80 -11.96
CA ASP A 253 -3.24 3.49 -13.05
C ASP A 253 -3.56 4.94 -12.66
N LEU A 254 -3.94 5.17 -11.39
CA LEU A 254 -4.10 6.51 -10.84
C LEU A 254 -2.79 7.31 -10.89
N ALA A 255 -1.66 6.71 -10.50
CA ALA A 255 -0.37 7.39 -10.57
C ALA A 255 0.03 7.70 -12.02
N LEU A 256 -0.25 6.80 -12.97
CA LEU A 256 -0.01 7.02 -14.40
C LEU A 256 -0.87 8.14 -14.98
N LYS A 257 -2.15 8.22 -14.58
CA LYS A 257 -3.08 9.29 -14.98
C LYS A 257 -2.54 10.68 -14.66
N TYR A 258 -1.92 10.85 -13.50
CA TYR A 258 -1.40 12.14 -13.03
C TYR A 258 0.10 12.35 -13.31
N ARG A 259 0.77 11.39 -13.96
CA ARG A 259 2.23 11.46 -14.14
C ARG A 259 2.69 12.70 -14.92
N ASN A 260 1.90 13.20 -15.87
CA ASN A 260 2.34 14.28 -16.77
C ASN A 260 2.02 15.68 -16.24
N VAL A 261 1.53 15.81 -15.00
CA VAL A 261 1.34 17.11 -14.36
C VAL A 261 2.70 17.81 -14.21
N THR A 262 2.78 19.06 -14.71
CA THR A 262 4.04 19.83 -14.76
C THR A 262 4.23 20.77 -13.58
N ILE A 263 3.15 21.17 -12.92
CA ILE A 263 3.18 22.09 -11.77
C ILE A 263 2.10 21.65 -10.79
N GLY A 264 2.48 21.15 -9.63
CA GLY A 264 1.54 20.73 -8.57
C GLY A 264 2.11 19.62 -7.67
N PRO A 265 1.38 19.22 -6.61
CA PRO A 265 1.84 18.20 -5.66
C PRO A 265 1.78 16.77 -6.21
N GLU A 266 1.05 16.54 -7.31
CA GLU A 266 0.74 15.21 -7.84
C GLU A 266 2.01 14.42 -8.17
N PRO A 267 3.05 14.97 -8.83
CA PRO A 267 4.26 14.20 -9.13
C PRO A 267 4.99 13.68 -7.89
N ILE A 268 5.02 14.44 -6.79
CA ILE A 268 5.61 13.94 -5.53
C ILE A 268 4.82 12.72 -5.05
N PHE A 269 3.50 12.82 -5.05
CA PHE A 269 2.61 11.75 -4.62
C PHE A 269 2.71 10.50 -5.50
N THR A 270 2.69 10.66 -6.83
CA THR A 270 2.81 9.55 -7.77
C THR A 270 4.17 8.87 -7.71
N TYR A 271 5.24 9.62 -7.41
CA TYR A 271 6.57 9.07 -7.19
C TYR A 271 6.62 8.17 -5.94
N ILE A 272 5.98 8.55 -4.84
CA ILE A 272 5.88 7.69 -3.64
C ILE A 272 5.16 6.38 -3.99
N ILE A 273 4.04 6.47 -4.71
CA ILE A 273 3.29 5.30 -5.19
C ILE A 273 4.20 4.42 -6.06
N ALA A 274 4.90 5.01 -7.04
CA ALA A 274 5.79 4.29 -7.93
C ALA A 274 6.86 3.50 -7.15
N LYS A 275 7.51 4.14 -6.17
CA LYS A 275 8.49 3.49 -5.29
C LYS A 275 7.86 2.40 -4.43
N GLU A 276 6.67 2.61 -3.87
CA GLU A 276 5.97 1.57 -3.09
C GLU A 276 5.71 0.32 -3.93
N TYR A 277 5.22 0.48 -5.16
CA TYR A 277 4.91 -0.65 -6.04
C TYR A 277 6.15 -1.32 -6.62
N GLU A 278 7.21 -0.55 -6.89
CA GLU A 278 8.53 -1.10 -7.21
C GLU A 278 9.06 -1.99 -6.07
N MET A 279 8.98 -1.53 -4.82
CA MET A 279 9.39 -2.33 -3.66
C MET A 279 8.48 -3.54 -3.43
N LYS A 280 7.16 -3.44 -3.71
CA LYS A 280 6.25 -4.60 -3.69
C LYS A 280 6.63 -5.62 -4.76
N ALA A 281 7.00 -5.17 -5.96
CA ALA A 281 7.47 -6.05 -7.03
C ALA A 281 8.76 -6.75 -6.62
N LEU A 282 9.76 -6.01 -6.12
CA LEU A 282 11.00 -6.60 -5.60
C LEU A 282 10.74 -7.61 -4.50
N ARG A 283 9.88 -7.30 -3.51
CA ARG A 283 9.50 -8.24 -2.45
C ARG A 283 8.92 -9.54 -3.04
N LEU A 284 8.00 -9.42 -4.00
CA LEU A 284 7.39 -10.58 -4.65
C LEU A 284 8.45 -11.45 -5.36
N ILE A 285 9.37 -10.82 -6.09
CA ILE A 285 10.43 -11.51 -6.84
C ILE A 285 11.40 -12.19 -5.86
N MET A 286 11.93 -11.45 -4.88
CA MET A 286 12.90 -11.97 -3.91
C MET A 286 12.30 -13.10 -3.06
N SER A 287 11.10 -12.90 -2.53
CA SER A 287 10.39 -13.92 -1.76
C SER A 287 10.07 -15.15 -2.62
N GLY A 288 9.62 -14.95 -3.87
CA GLY A 288 9.38 -16.04 -4.81
C GLY A 288 10.64 -16.85 -5.10
N LYS A 289 11.78 -16.18 -5.31
CA LYS A 289 13.08 -16.83 -5.55
C LYS A 289 13.59 -17.59 -4.34
N LEU A 290 13.51 -16.99 -3.16
CA LEU A 290 13.88 -17.65 -1.90
C LEU A 290 13.07 -18.93 -1.67
N ASN A 291 11.79 -18.93 -2.05
CA ASN A 291 10.89 -20.06 -1.89
C ASN A 291 10.82 -20.98 -3.13
N ASN A 292 11.73 -20.84 -4.10
CA ASN A 292 11.77 -21.63 -5.34
C ASN A 292 10.43 -21.68 -6.10
N ILE A 293 9.69 -20.57 -6.11
CA ILE A 293 8.43 -20.43 -6.86
C ILE A 293 8.74 -20.30 -8.36
N ASP A 294 7.92 -20.96 -9.18
CA ASP A 294 8.02 -20.92 -10.63
C ASP A 294 7.99 -19.47 -11.16
N PRO A 295 8.95 -19.08 -12.03
CA PRO A 295 9.01 -17.73 -12.62
C PRO A 295 7.69 -17.27 -13.25
N GLU A 296 6.95 -18.15 -13.93
CA GLU A 296 5.68 -17.80 -14.58
C GLU A 296 4.59 -17.47 -13.55
N VAL A 297 4.60 -18.13 -12.39
CA VAL A 297 3.70 -17.79 -11.28
C VAL A 297 4.06 -16.43 -10.68
N ILE A 298 5.36 -16.12 -10.57
CA ILE A 298 5.82 -14.79 -10.12
C ILE A 298 5.39 -13.71 -11.12
N LYS A 299 5.55 -13.96 -12.43
CA LYS A 299 5.10 -13.05 -13.50
C LYS A 299 3.59 -12.83 -13.46
N GLU A 300 2.79 -13.89 -13.32
CA GLU A 300 1.32 -13.77 -13.23
C GLU A 300 0.89 -12.90 -12.03
N ARG A 301 1.64 -12.94 -10.92
CA ARG A 301 1.34 -12.16 -9.70
C ARG A 301 1.94 -10.76 -9.71
N LEU A 302 2.84 -10.45 -10.65
CA LEU A 302 3.43 -9.13 -10.79
C LEU A 302 2.33 -8.09 -11.05
N ARG A 303 2.38 -6.98 -10.32
CA ARG A 303 1.45 -5.84 -10.49
C ARG A 303 1.92 -4.97 -11.66
N GLY A 304 1.08 -4.02 -12.06
CA GLY A 304 1.49 -2.99 -13.01
C GLY A 304 2.76 -2.26 -12.56
N VAL A 305 3.47 -1.67 -13.51
CA VAL A 305 4.70 -0.92 -13.28
C VAL A 305 4.48 0.52 -13.71
N TYR A 306 5.10 1.47 -12.99
CA TYR A 306 4.98 2.90 -13.30
C TYR A 306 5.80 3.31 -14.54
N VAL A 307 6.90 2.62 -14.81
CA VAL A 307 7.84 2.86 -15.93
C VAL A 307 7.97 1.64 -16.82
#